data_AF-A0A1H2EMZ2-F1
#
_entry.id   AF-A0A1H2EMZ2-F1
#
_cell.length_a   1.000
_cell.length_b   1.000
_cell.length_c   1.000
_cell.angle_alpha   90.00
_cell.angle_beta   90.00
_cell.angle_gamma   90.00
#
_symmetry.space_group_name_H-M   'P 1'
#
loop_
_entity.id
_entity.type
_entity.pdbx_description
1 polymer ?
#
loop_
_entity_poly.entity_id
_entity_poly.type
_entity_poly.pdbx_seq_one_letter_code
_entity_poly.pdbx_strand_id
1 'polypeptide(L)'
;MSSPPQFQIQFRERLAGSIAKAERALSAEYAPKLALYREPERIVERLNGILQRCTLLRSLLLFPMGVREFNELLRNEIDFVRGAELFLDELGLYQPAALGATAAV
;
A
#
# COMPACT_ATOMS: atom_id res chain seq x y z
N MET A 1 -22.03 8.68 19.20
CA MET A 1 -21.39 8.95 17.89
C MET A 1 -21.61 7.71 17.04
N SER A 2 -22.16 7.86 15.83
CA SER A 2 -22.44 6.74 14.93
C SER A 2 -21.13 6.17 14.39
N SER A 3 -20.98 4.83 14.40
CA SER A 3 -19.83 4.19 13.77
C SER A 3 -19.76 4.54 12.29
N PRO A 4 -18.55 4.74 11.72
CA PRO A 4 -18.41 4.98 10.29
C PRO A 4 -18.98 3.80 9.50
N PRO A 5 -19.58 4.05 8.32
CA PRO A 5 -20.09 2.99 7.46
C PRO A 5 -19.01 1.94 7.14
N GLN A 6 -19.40 0.67 7.03
CA GLN A 6 -18.47 -0.44 6.82
C GLN A 6 -17.56 -0.26 5.59
N PHE A 7 -18.07 0.33 4.51
CA PHE A 7 -17.28 0.62 3.31
C PHE A 7 -16.15 1.64 3.57
N GLN A 8 -16.33 2.59 4.51
CA GLN A 8 -15.27 3.52 4.88
C GLN A 8 -14.19 2.83 5.70
N ILE A 9 -14.58 1.88 6.56
CA ILE A 9 -13.64 1.07 7.34
C ILE A 9 -12.79 0.23 6.39
N GLN A 10 -13.41 -0.48 5.44
CA GLN A 10 -12.70 -1.28 4.45
C GLN A 10 -11.72 -0.45 3.61
N PHE A 11 -12.11 0.77 3.21
CA PHE A 11 -11.21 1.64 2.47
C PHE A 11 -10.01 2.10 3.31
N ARG A 12 -10.22 2.42 4.60
CA ARG A 12 -9.11 2.75 5.52
C ARG A 12 -8.16 1.56 5.71
N GLU A 13 -8.69 0.34 5.80
CA GLU A 13 -7.90 -0.89 5.92
C GLU A 13 -7.05 -1.13 4.67
N ARG A 14 -7.63 -0.94 3.47
CA ARG A 14 -6.87 -1.02 2.21
C ARG A 14 -5.72 -0.03 2.16
N LEU A 15 -5.97 1.24 2.52
CA LEU A 15 -4.91 2.26 2.62
C LEU A 15 -3.83 1.86 3.63
N ALA A 16 -4.22 1.35 4.81
CA ALA A 16 -3.27 0.89 5.82
C ALA A 16 -2.43 -0.29 5.33
N GLY A 17 -3.04 -1.24 4.61
CA GLY A 17 -2.33 -2.36 3.98
C GLY A 17 -1.30 -1.91 2.95
N SER A 18 -1.67 -0.97 2.08
CA SER A 18 -0.75 -0.40 1.08
C SER A 18 0.39 0.38 1.72
N ILE A 19 0.14 1.14 2.79
CA ILE A 19 1.17 1.83 3.58
C ILE A 19 2.16 0.82 4.15
N ALA A 20 1.67 -0.20 4.86
CA ALA A 20 2.53 -1.20 5.50
C ALA A 20 3.38 -1.98 4.48
N LYS A 21 2.81 -2.32 3.32
CA LYS A 21 3.57 -2.95 2.22
C LYS A 21 4.66 -2.01 1.70
N ALA A 22 4.34 -0.74 1.44
CA ALA A 22 5.30 0.24 0.94
C ALA A 22 6.44 0.50 1.94
N GLU A 23 6.12 0.66 3.23
CA GLU A 23 7.12 0.80 4.31
C GLU A 23 8.03 -0.42 4.40
N ARG A 24 7.46 -1.62 4.29
CA ARG A 24 8.25 -2.85 4.28
C ARG A 24 9.21 -2.91 3.09
N ALA A 25 8.75 -2.51 1.91
CA ALA A 25 9.58 -2.47 0.70
C ALA A 25 10.78 -1.53 0.84
N LEU A 26 10.57 -0.39 1.51
CA LEU A 26 11.58 0.63 1.76
C LEU A 26 12.43 0.35 3.00
N SER A 27 12.10 -0.68 3.79
CA SER A 27 12.86 -1.03 5.00
C SER A 27 14.28 -1.46 4.68
N ALA A 28 15.20 -1.29 5.63
CA ALA A 28 16.60 -1.69 5.48
C ALA A 28 16.77 -3.20 5.17
N GLU A 29 15.81 -4.04 5.58
CA GLU A 29 15.81 -5.48 5.30
C GLU A 29 15.51 -5.78 3.82
N TYR A 30 14.61 -5.02 3.19
CA TYR A 30 14.14 -5.29 1.84
C TYR A 30 14.77 -4.39 0.77
N ALA A 31 15.27 -3.21 1.14
CA ALA A 31 15.94 -2.28 0.23
C ALA A 31 17.05 -2.93 -0.63
N PRO A 32 17.88 -3.86 -0.13
CA PRO A 32 18.88 -4.55 -0.96
C PRO A 32 18.26 -5.36 -2.12
N LYS A 33 17.04 -5.87 -1.96
CA LYS A 33 16.34 -6.62 -3.01
C LYS A 33 15.83 -5.70 -4.12
N LEU A 34 15.51 -4.45 -3.80
CA LEU A 34 15.10 -3.46 -4.80
C LEU A 34 16.24 -3.16 -5.78
N ALA A 35 17.50 -3.20 -5.33
CA ALA A 35 18.67 -2.97 -6.18
C ALA A 35 18.86 -4.03 -7.29
N LEU A 36 18.15 -5.17 -7.22
CA LEU A 36 18.18 -6.22 -8.23
C LEU A 36 17.27 -5.91 -9.44
N TYR A 37 16.39 -4.92 -9.34
CA TYR A 37 15.50 -4.52 -10.41
C TYR A 37 16.22 -3.62 -11.43
N ARG A 38 15.64 -3.54 -12.63
CA ARG A 38 16.21 -2.76 -13.74
C ARG A 38 16.29 -1.25 -13.47
N GLU A 39 15.33 -0.70 -12.73
CA GLU A 39 15.21 0.74 -12.43
C GLU A 39 14.85 0.95 -10.95
N PRO A 40 15.79 0.68 -10.01
CA PRO A 40 15.51 0.70 -8.58
C PRO A 40 15.10 2.08 -8.06
N GLU A 41 15.66 3.15 -8.60
CA GLU A 41 15.34 4.53 -8.19
C GLU A 41 13.89 4.88 -8.52
N ARG A 42 13.40 4.46 -9.68
CA ARG A 42 11.99 4.66 -10.08
C ARG A 42 11.03 3.87 -9.22
N ILE A 43 11.41 2.66 -8.81
CA ILE A 43 10.63 1.85 -7.88
C ILE A 43 10.55 2.53 -6.52
N VAL A 44 11.68 3.02 -6.00
CA VAL A 44 11.75 3.75 -4.73
C VAL A 44 10.94 5.05 -4.79
N GLU A 45 11.03 5.82 -5.87
CA GLU A 45 10.23 7.02 -6.09
C GLU A 45 8.73 6.70 -6.05
N ARG A 46 8.32 5.65 -6.78
CA ARG A 46 6.93 5.19 -6.81
C ARG A 46 6.44 4.70 -5.44
N LEU A 47 7.27 3.95 -4.70
CA LEU A 47 6.96 3.50 -3.34
C LEU A 47 6.75 4.68 -2.39
N ASN A 48 7.62 5.69 -2.46
CA ASN A 48 7.48 6.91 -1.66
C ASN A 48 6.21 7.69 -2.04
N GLY A 49 5.89 7.80 -3.34
CA GLY A 49 4.65 8.43 -3.80
C GLY A 49 3.40 7.71 -3.29
N ILE A 50 3.40 6.37 -3.30
CA ILE A 50 2.33 5.55 -2.73
C ILE A 50 2.21 5.81 -1.22
N LEU A 51 3.33 5.76 -0.49
CA LEU A 51 3.35 5.96 0.95
C LEU A 51 2.77 7.32 1.34
N GLN A 52 3.23 8.39 0.68
CA GLN A 52 2.75 9.75 0.93
C GLN A 52 1.25 9.90 0.64
N ARG A 53 0.79 9.49 -0.55
CA ARG A 53 -0.61 9.67 -0.94
C ARG A 53 -1.56 8.81 -0.12
N CYS A 54 -1.23 7.54 0.14
CA CYS A 54 -2.05 6.68 0.99
C CYS A 54 -2.11 7.21 2.44
N THR A 55 -1.00 7.74 2.97
CA THR A 55 -0.97 8.35 4.31
C THR A 55 -1.86 9.59 4.38
N LEU A 56 -1.78 10.47 3.37
CA LEU A 56 -2.65 11.65 3.26
C LEU A 56 -4.13 11.25 3.21
N LEU A 57 -4.49 10.30 2.33
CA LEU A 57 -5.86 9.80 2.22
C LEU A 57 -6.35 9.20 3.54
N ARG A 58 -5.51 8.42 4.22
CA ARG A 58 -5.86 7.80 5.50
C ARG A 58 -6.07 8.85 6.59
N SER A 59 -5.24 9.90 6.64
CA SER A 59 -5.40 11.03 7.56
C SER A 59 -6.66 11.84 7.28
N LEU A 60 -7.01 12.06 6.00
CA LEU A 60 -8.26 12.74 5.63
C LEU A 60 -9.49 11.99 6.17
N LEU A 61 -9.43 10.66 6.20
CA LEU A 61 -10.51 9.85 6.75
C LEU A 61 -10.60 9.90 8.28
N LEU A 62 -9.63 10.46 9.00
CA LEU A 62 -9.76 10.65 10.46
C LEU A 62 -10.76 11.76 10.81
N PHE A 63 -11.04 12.66 9.87
CA PHE A 63 -12.02 13.72 10.05
C PHE A 63 -13.46 13.22 9.80
N PRO A 64 -14.47 13.84 10.43
CA PRO A 64 -15.87 13.55 10.12
C PRO A 64 -16.14 13.83 8.63
N MET A 65 -16.52 12.79 7.89
CA MET A 65 -16.80 12.86 6.45
C MET A 65 -18.15 12.23 6.17
N GLY A 66 -19.03 12.97 5.50
CA GLY A 66 -20.32 12.44 5.06
C GLY A 66 -20.18 11.42 3.94
N VAL A 67 -21.26 10.68 3.68
CA VAL A 67 -21.28 9.62 2.66
C VAL A 67 -21.05 10.18 1.26
N ARG A 68 -21.55 11.38 0.98
CA ARG A 68 -21.38 12.02 -0.33
C ARG A 68 -19.93 12.42 -0.57
N GLU A 69 -19.31 13.12 0.38
CA GLU A 69 -17.89 13.51 0.28
C GLU A 69 -16.99 12.29 0.15
N PHE A 70 -17.31 11.22 0.90
CA PHE A 70 -16.57 9.97 0.80
C PHE A 70 -16.72 9.30 -0.57
N ASN A 71 -17.91 9.29 -1.17
CA ASN A 71 -18.12 8.73 -2.51
C ASN A 71 -17.38 9.54 -3.59
N GLU A 72 -17.32 10.86 -3.45
CA GLU A 72 -16.53 11.73 -4.33
C GLU A 72 -15.03 11.43 -4.19
N LEU A 73 -14.54 11.30 -2.95
CA LEU A 73 -13.16 10.88 -2.68
C LEU A 73 -12.86 9.51 -3.32
N LEU A 74 -13.71 8.52 -3.10
CA LEU A 74 -13.55 7.18 -3.70
C LEU A 74 -13.48 7.26 -5.23
N ARG A 75 -14.37 8.01 -5.86
CA ARG A 75 -14.38 8.14 -7.32
C ARG A 75 -13.06 8.69 -7.86
N ASN A 76 -12.46 9.63 -7.15
CA ASN A 76 -11.21 10.28 -7.55
C ASN A 76 -9.97 9.41 -7.28
N GLU A 77 -10.01 8.59 -6.24
CA GLU A 77 -8.82 7.92 -5.69
C GLU A 77 -8.79 6.40 -5.93
N ILE A 78 -9.91 5.78 -6.32
CA ILE A 78 -10.01 4.31 -6.41
C ILE A 78 -9.02 3.71 -7.40
N ASP A 79 -8.79 4.35 -8.54
CA ASP A 79 -7.88 3.85 -9.57
C ASP A 79 -6.42 3.96 -9.11
N PHE A 80 -6.08 5.04 -8.41
CA PHE A 80 -4.78 5.16 -7.76
C PHE A 80 -4.58 4.05 -6.73
N VAL A 81 -5.54 3.84 -5.82
CA VAL A 81 -5.41 2.81 -4.76
C VAL A 81 -5.27 1.42 -5.36
N ARG A 82 -6.08 1.08 -6.37
CA ARG A 82 -5.96 -0.20 -7.09
C ARG A 82 -4.62 -0.36 -7.79
N GLY A 83 -4.15 0.68 -8.47
CA GLY A 83 -2.84 0.66 -9.14
C GLY A 83 -1.68 0.55 -8.17
N ALA A 84 -1.79 1.14 -6.98
CA ALA A 84 -0.82 1.00 -5.90
C ALA A 84 -0.81 -0.42 -5.33
N GLU A 85 -1.98 -1.00 -5.07
CA GLU A 85 -2.12 -2.38 -4.60
C GLU A 85 -1.50 -3.37 -5.59
N LEU A 86 -1.85 -3.26 -6.88
CA LEU A 86 -1.27 -4.11 -7.93
C LEU A 86 0.24 -4.00 -8.00
N PHE A 87 0.78 -2.78 -8.00
CA PHE A 87 2.23 -2.56 -8.01
C PHE A 87 2.93 -3.17 -6.79
N LEU A 88 2.35 -3.01 -5.60
CA LEU A 88 2.90 -3.56 -4.35
C LEU A 88 2.85 -5.09 -4.32
N ASP A 89 1.81 -5.68 -4.92
CA ASP A 89 1.67 -7.13 -5.06
C ASP A 89 2.67 -7.69 -6.07
N GLU A 90 2.87 -7.01 -7.21
CA GLU A 90 3.87 -7.35 -8.23
C GLU A 90 5.31 -7.25 -7.71
N LEU A 91 5.58 -6.32 -6.79
CA LEU A 91 6.88 -6.24 -6.11
C LEU A 91 7.18 -7.46 -5.23
N GLY A 92 6.22 -8.35 -4.98
CA GLY A 92 6.49 -9.64 -4.34
C GLY A 92 6.95 -9.50 -2.88
N LEU A 93 6.46 -8.47 -2.17
CA LEU A 93 6.76 -8.25 -0.74
C LEU A 93 6.15 -9.33 0.17
N TYR A 94 5.36 -10.24 -0.42
CA TYR A 94 4.94 -11.50 0.17
C TYR A 94 5.82 -12.64 -0.36
N GLN A 95 6.93 -12.89 0.32
CA GLN A 95 7.40 -14.26 0.50
C GLN A 95 7.17 -14.60 1.98
N PRO A 96 6.08 -15.30 2.35
CA PRO A 96 6.07 -16.00 3.62
C PRO A 96 7.24 -16.99 3.52
N ALA A 97 8.09 -17.01 4.54
CA ALA A 97 9.33 -17.77 4.57
C ALA A 97 9.24 -19.11 3.82
N ALA A 98 9.72 -19.16 2.58
CA ALA A 98 10.14 -20.40 1.96
C ALA A 98 11.55 -20.66 2.50
N LEU A 99 11.58 -21.03 3.78
CA LEU A 99 12.67 -21.73 4.40
C LEU A 99 12.98 -22.97 3.56
N GLY A 100 14.22 -23.04 3.08
CA GLY A 100 15.00 -24.26 2.86
C GLY A 100 14.25 -25.47 2.29
N ALA A 101 14.20 -25.56 0.97
CA ALA A 101 14.19 -26.86 0.28
C ALA A 101 15.29 -26.89 -0.80
N THR A 102 16.48 -26.41 -0.45
CA THR A 102 17.73 -26.90 -1.04
C THR A 102 18.30 -27.96 -0.10
N ALA A 103 17.77 -29.18 -0.21
CA ALA A 103 18.55 -30.40 -0.03
C ALA A 103 18.48 -31.07 -1.41
N ALA A 104 19.49 -31.07 -2.27
CA ALA A 104 20.83 -31.63 -2.06
C ALA A 104 20.77 -33.00 -1.38
N VAL A 105 20.14 -33.99 -2.04
CA VAL A 105 20.71 -35.31 -2.37
C VAL A 105 20.07 -35.79 -3.66
#